data_AF-A0A9N9N7U3-F1
#
_entry.id   AF-A0A9N9N7U3-F1
#
_cell.length_a   1.000
_cell.length_b   1.000
_cell.length_c   1.000
_cell.angle_alpha   90.00
_cell.angle_beta   90.00
_cell.angle_gamma   90.00
#
_symmetry.space_group_name_H-M   'P 1'
#
loop_
_entity.id
_entity.type
_entity.pdbx_description
1 polymer ?
#
loop_
_entity_poly.entity_id
_entity_poly.type
_entity_poly.pdbx_seq_one_letter_code
_entity_poly.pdbx_strand_id
1 'polypeptide(L)'
;ANIGYMILLNNLDVSVDYMQRLTSELSALPSINKEDYENVQKCFAWLDSNTTNKFKQILTSGIEQLFTQMVKPRIRPILQEAYKDIKYVLNEDEYHEQEANDGFSKRFVYGFDSLIQVYQTTFSENNYNQMMMHILELVTIMWEKTVFGTKFNQLGALRFDKDLRAVNNYFSTKMQWPFRDRFTRLSQISTLLNLESLSEIYDFWGSTTKSSNPITWRLTVTEAKKVAGL
;
A
#
# COMPACT_ATOMS: atom_id res chain seq x y z
N ALA A 1 12.68 13.52 11.30
CA ALA A 1 13.32 12.59 10.34
C ALA A 1 14.71 13.10 10.00
N ASN A 2 15.70 12.23 9.84
CA ASN A 2 17.05 12.67 9.43
C ASN A 2 17.03 12.96 7.92
N ILE A 3 16.86 14.23 7.56
CA ILE A 3 16.80 14.70 6.16
C ILE A 3 18.06 14.28 5.39
N GLY A 4 19.24 14.38 6.03
CA GLY A 4 20.50 13.97 5.41
C GLY A 4 20.51 12.49 5.02
N TYR A 5 19.93 11.61 5.85
CA TYR A 5 19.81 10.20 5.52
C TYR A 5 18.92 9.97 4.28
N MET A 6 17.80 10.69 4.15
CA MET A 6 16.92 10.59 2.98
C MET A 6 17.59 11.10 1.70
N ILE A 7 18.38 12.17 1.79
CA ILE A 7 19.16 12.68 0.65
C ILE A 7 20.20 11.64 0.20
N LEU A 8 20.87 10.96 1.13
CA LEU A 8 21.81 9.88 0.78
C LEU A 8 21.10 8.72 0.05
N LEU A 9 19.89 8.35 0.47
CA LEU A 9 19.09 7.33 -0.23
C LEU A 9 18.69 7.80 -1.63
N ASN A 10 18.35 9.08 -1.84
CA ASN A 10 18.11 9.62 -3.18
C ASN A 10 19.37 9.55 -4.05
N ASN A 11 20.53 9.89 -3.49
CA ASN A 11 21.78 9.82 -4.23
C ASN A 11 22.11 8.39 -4.63
N LEU A 12 21.83 7.40 -3.77
CA LEU A 12 21.97 5.99 -4.11
C LEU A 12 21.03 5.58 -5.25
N ASP A 13 19.76 6.00 -5.20
CA ASP A 13 18.76 5.75 -6.23
C ASP A 13 19.19 6.32 -7.59
N VAL A 14 19.63 7.58 -7.63
CA VAL A 14 20.16 8.21 -8.86
C VAL A 14 21.43 7.53 -9.34
N SER A 15 22.33 7.13 -8.43
CA SER A 15 23.56 6.41 -8.79
C SER A 15 23.26 5.07 -9.45
N VAL A 16 22.23 4.36 -8.97
CA VAL A 16 21.77 3.10 -9.57
C VAL A 16 21.28 3.33 -11.00
N ASP A 17 20.43 4.33 -11.22
CA ASP A 17 19.94 4.68 -12.56
C ASP A 17 21.09 5.03 -13.51
N TYR A 18 22.05 5.84 -13.07
CA TYR A 18 23.22 6.21 -13.88
C TYR A 18 24.12 5.02 -14.21
N MET A 19 24.37 4.12 -13.26
CA MET A 19 25.16 2.91 -13.52
C MET A 19 24.46 2.03 -14.56
N GLN A 20 23.14 1.84 -14.46
CA GLN A 20 22.39 1.03 -15.42
C GLN A 20 22.40 1.65 -16.83
N ARG A 21 22.21 2.97 -16.93
CA ARG A 21 22.27 3.69 -18.21
C ARG A 21 23.66 3.59 -18.82
N LEU A 22 24.71 3.82 -18.04
CA LEU A 22 26.09 3.71 -18.49
C LEU A 22 26.39 2.31 -19.04
N THR A 23 26.03 1.26 -18.30
CA THR A 23 26.23 -0.13 -18.76
C THR A 23 25.49 -0.41 -20.07
N SER A 24 24.26 0.07 -20.20
CA SER A 24 23.44 -0.10 -21.41
C SER A 24 24.01 0.67 -22.61
N GLU A 25 24.39 1.93 -22.43
CA GLU A 25 24.92 2.78 -23.50
C GLU A 25 26.28 2.30 -23.98
N LEU A 26 27.18 1.93 -23.06
CA LEU A 26 28.48 1.39 -23.42
C LEU A 26 28.38 0.05 -24.14
N SER A 27 27.43 -0.81 -23.75
CA SER A 27 27.18 -2.09 -24.44
C SER A 27 26.71 -1.91 -25.89
N ALA A 28 26.10 -0.77 -26.21
CA ALA A 28 25.58 -0.47 -27.54
C ALA A 28 26.60 0.25 -28.44
N LEU A 29 27.82 0.53 -27.96
CA LEU A 29 28.82 1.26 -28.73
C LEU A 29 29.31 0.43 -29.94
N PRO A 30 29.26 0.98 -31.16
CA PRO A 30 29.71 0.28 -32.37
C PRO A 30 31.24 0.11 -32.43
N SER A 31 31.98 0.79 -31.55
CA SER A 31 33.43 0.72 -31.44
C SER A 31 33.95 -0.53 -30.72
N ILE A 32 33.07 -1.36 -30.14
CA ILE A 32 33.48 -2.60 -29.49
C ILE A 32 33.74 -3.66 -30.57
N ASN A 33 35.01 -4.03 -30.72
CA ASN A 33 35.42 -5.09 -31.63
C ASN A 33 34.78 -6.43 -31.24
N LYS A 34 34.49 -7.28 -32.23
CA LYS A 34 33.89 -8.62 -31.99
C LYS A 34 34.74 -9.51 -31.08
N GLU A 35 36.05 -9.35 -31.10
CA GLU A 35 36.99 -10.12 -30.28
C GLU A 35 36.92 -9.73 -28.79
N ASP A 36 36.67 -8.46 -28.49
CA ASP A 36 36.61 -7.94 -27.11
C ASP A 36 35.19 -7.96 -26.52
N TYR A 37 34.17 -8.13 -27.36
CA TYR A 37 32.77 -8.06 -26.97
C TYR A 37 32.42 -8.95 -25.78
N GLU A 38 32.88 -10.21 -25.77
CA GLU A 38 32.59 -11.15 -24.68
C GLU A 38 33.22 -10.70 -23.35
N ASN A 39 34.45 -10.18 -23.38
CA ASN A 39 35.14 -9.70 -22.18
C ASN A 39 34.50 -8.43 -21.63
N VAL A 40 34.09 -7.51 -22.52
CA VAL A 40 33.37 -6.29 -22.15
C VAL A 40 32.02 -6.62 -21.53
N GLN A 41 31.25 -7.56 -22.10
CA GLN A 41 29.99 -8.02 -21.53
C GLN A 41 30.18 -8.67 -20.16
N LYS A 42 31.25 -9.45 -19.94
CA LYS A 42 31.58 -10.00 -18.62
C LYS A 42 31.88 -8.90 -17.59
N CYS A 43 32.61 -7.85 -17.97
CA CYS A 43 32.87 -6.70 -17.10
C CYS A 43 31.59 -5.96 -16.71
N PHE A 44 30.69 -5.74 -17.66
CA PHE A 44 29.39 -5.11 -17.43
C PHE A 44 28.46 -5.95 -16.55
N ALA A 45 28.34 -7.24 -16.84
CA ALA A 45 27.60 -8.17 -15.99
C ALA A 45 28.16 -8.22 -14.56
N TRP A 46 29.48 -8.14 -14.41
CA TRP A 46 30.13 -8.04 -13.11
C TRP A 46 29.80 -6.71 -12.40
N LEU A 47 29.85 -5.58 -13.10
CA LEU A 47 29.52 -4.25 -12.56
C LEU A 47 28.08 -4.21 -12.07
N ASP A 48 27.14 -4.69 -12.87
CA ASP A 48 25.72 -4.76 -12.51
C ASP A 48 25.50 -5.66 -11.30
N SER A 49 26.09 -6.85 -11.30
CA SER A 49 25.90 -7.83 -10.23
C SER A 49 26.56 -7.41 -8.92
N ASN A 50 27.73 -6.79 -8.97
CA ASN A 50 28.54 -6.50 -7.77
C ASN A 50 28.42 -5.07 -7.25
N THR A 51 27.96 -4.13 -8.07
CA THR A 51 27.84 -2.72 -7.67
C THR A 51 26.39 -2.28 -7.71
N THR A 52 25.75 -2.31 -8.88
CA THR A 52 24.36 -1.85 -9.06
C THR A 52 23.41 -2.60 -8.13
N ASN A 53 23.49 -3.94 -8.09
CA ASN A 53 22.63 -4.74 -7.21
C ASN A 53 22.92 -4.51 -5.72
N LYS A 54 24.17 -4.30 -5.33
CA LYS A 54 24.50 -3.97 -3.94
C LYS A 54 23.94 -2.60 -3.55
N PHE A 55 24.01 -1.61 -4.43
CA PHE A 55 23.43 -0.29 -4.19
C PHE A 55 21.91 -0.37 -4.07
N LYS A 56 21.24 -1.15 -4.93
CA LYS A 56 19.79 -1.43 -4.80
C LYS A 56 19.46 -2.07 -3.46
N GLN A 57 20.22 -3.07 -3.02
CA GLN A 57 20.02 -3.72 -1.72
C GLN A 57 20.19 -2.73 -0.57
N ILE A 58 21.25 -1.91 -0.58
CA ILE A 58 21.48 -0.88 0.44
C ILE A 58 20.33 0.14 0.45
N LEU A 59 19.86 0.55 -0.72
CA LEU A 59 18.72 1.47 -0.86
C LEU A 59 17.45 0.88 -0.25
N THR A 60 17.06 -0.34 -0.65
CA THR A 60 15.88 -1.04 -0.13
C THR A 60 15.97 -1.20 1.38
N SER A 61 17.09 -1.70 1.91
CA SER A 61 17.28 -1.86 3.35
C SER A 61 17.27 -0.52 4.09
N GLY A 62 17.81 0.55 3.50
CA GLY A 62 17.79 1.88 4.11
C GLY A 62 16.38 2.48 4.20
N ILE A 63 15.56 2.31 3.16
CA ILE A 63 14.15 2.71 3.17
C ILE A 63 13.37 1.90 4.20
N GLU A 64 13.57 0.57 4.24
CA GLU A 64 12.91 -0.31 5.21
C GLU A 64 13.30 0.03 6.66
N GLN A 65 14.58 0.32 6.90
CA GLN A 65 15.07 0.76 8.20
C GLN A 65 14.40 2.08 8.62
N LEU A 66 14.34 3.06 7.71
CA LEU A 66 13.70 4.35 7.97
C LEU A 66 12.21 4.18 8.26
N PHE A 67 11.52 3.35 7.48
CA PHE A 67 10.13 3.00 7.72
C PHE A 67 9.95 2.40 9.12
N THR A 68 10.73 1.36 9.43
CA THR A 68 10.62 0.59 10.68
C THR A 68 10.89 1.45 11.91
N GLN A 69 11.89 2.33 11.85
CA GLN A 69 12.33 3.13 13.00
C GLN A 69 11.54 4.42 13.17
N MET A 70 11.14 5.08 12.08
CA MET A 70 10.59 6.44 12.14
C MET A 70 9.09 6.52 11.80
N VAL A 71 8.60 5.66 10.91
CA VAL A 71 7.24 5.77 10.34
C VAL A 71 6.29 4.79 11.02
N LYS A 72 6.66 3.51 11.07
CA LYS A 72 5.87 2.42 11.64
C LYS A 72 5.34 2.71 13.06
N PRO A 73 6.13 3.24 14.02
CA PRO A 73 5.62 3.55 15.37
C PRO A 73 4.52 4.62 15.39
N ARG A 74 4.44 5.47 14.36
CA ARG A 74 3.48 6.58 14.26
C ARG A 74 2.17 6.18 13.59
N ILE A 75 2.15 5.10 12.81
CA ILE A 75 0.96 4.62 12.09
C ILE A 75 -0.15 4.21 13.04
N ARG A 76 0.17 3.42 14.08
CA ARG A 76 -0.84 2.93 15.03
C ARG A 76 -1.56 4.08 15.77
N PRO A 77 -0.87 5.07 16.36
CA PRO A 77 -1.53 6.23 16.95
C PRO A 77 -2.44 6.99 16.00
N ILE A 78 -2.03 7.18 14.74
CA ILE A 78 -2.86 7.87 13.73
C ILE A 78 -4.15 7.08 13.46
N LEU A 79 -4.05 5.75 13.30
CA LEU A 79 -5.23 4.91 13.10
C LEU A 79 -6.14 4.93 14.34
N GLN A 80 -5.59 4.88 15.54
CA GLN A 80 -6.38 4.97 16.79
C GLN A 80 -7.13 6.30 16.87
N GLU A 81 -6.49 7.40 16.50
CA GLU A 81 -7.13 8.72 16.46
C GLU A 81 -8.20 8.79 15.37
N ALA A 82 -7.94 8.24 14.18
CA ALA A 82 -8.94 8.17 13.11
C ALA A 82 -10.22 7.46 13.57
N TYR A 83 -10.05 6.35 14.30
CA TYR A 83 -11.11 5.52 14.86
C TYR A 83 -11.79 6.06 16.11
N LYS A 84 -11.28 7.15 16.70
CA LYS A 84 -11.81 7.67 17.95
C LYS A 84 -13.29 8.04 17.80
N ASP A 85 -14.13 7.52 18.69
CA ASP A 85 -15.59 7.74 18.68
C ASP A 85 -16.30 7.22 17.40
N ILE A 86 -15.65 6.35 16.61
CA ILE A 86 -16.25 5.68 15.46
C ILE A 86 -16.80 4.32 15.91
N LYS A 87 -18.05 4.06 15.55
CA LYS A 87 -18.73 2.78 15.75
C LYS A 87 -19.43 2.35 14.47
N TYR A 88 -19.58 1.04 14.29
CA TYR A 88 -20.25 0.43 13.14
C TYR A 88 -21.49 -0.41 13.53
N VAL A 89 -21.99 -0.20 14.75
CA VAL A 89 -23.36 -0.60 15.11
C VAL A 89 -24.10 0.71 15.31
N LEU A 90 -24.91 1.06 14.31
CA LEU A 90 -25.50 2.39 14.17
C LEU A 90 -27.02 2.29 14.05
N ASN A 91 -27.74 3.24 14.65
CA ASN A 91 -29.09 3.56 14.20
C ASN A 91 -29.05 4.64 13.09
N GLU A 92 -30.21 4.98 12.51
CA GLU A 92 -30.30 5.97 11.42
C GLU A 92 -29.75 7.34 11.82
N ASP A 93 -30.13 7.84 13.00
CA ASP A 93 -29.68 9.15 13.50
C ASP A 93 -28.15 9.19 13.66
N GLU A 94 -27.57 8.15 14.24
CA GLU A 94 -26.12 8.01 14.44
C GLU A 94 -25.37 7.87 13.12
N TYR A 95 -25.96 7.16 12.15
CA TYR A 95 -25.39 7.04 10.82
C TYR A 95 -25.32 8.40 10.12
N HIS A 96 -26.42 9.16 10.14
CA HIS A 96 -26.48 10.51 9.57
C HIS A 96 -25.54 11.48 10.28
N GLU A 97 -25.45 11.43 11.62
CA GLU A 97 -24.52 12.25 12.39
C GLU A 97 -23.07 11.96 12.01
N GLN A 98 -22.67 10.69 12.02
CA GLN A 98 -21.31 10.34 11.63
C GLN A 98 -21.03 10.70 10.17
N GLU A 99 -22.01 10.56 9.27
CA GLU A 99 -21.88 10.88 7.84
C GLU A 99 -21.62 12.37 7.64
N ALA A 100 -22.41 13.23 8.30
CA ALA A 100 -22.22 14.68 8.27
C ALA A 100 -20.86 15.11 8.86
N ASN A 101 -20.45 14.46 9.94
CA ASN A 101 -19.19 14.77 10.61
C ASN A 101 -17.96 14.31 9.80
N ASP A 102 -18.03 13.17 9.13
CA ASP A 102 -16.93 12.52 8.40
C ASP A 102 -15.61 12.44 9.24
N GLY A 103 -15.77 12.15 10.54
CA GLY A 103 -14.68 12.25 11.51
C GLY A 103 -13.52 11.29 11.25
N PHE A 104 -13.81 10.06 10.80
CA PHE A 104 -12.80 9.07 10.44
C PHE A 104 -11.88 9.58 9.33
N SER A 105 -12.44 9.93 8.17
CA SER A 105 -11.70 10.35 6.99
C SER A 105 -10.87 11.61 7.27
N LYS A 106 -11.47 12.61 7.92
CA LYS A 106 -10.78 13.86 8.26
C LYS A 106 -9.56 13.63 9.15
N ARG A 107 -9.71 12.83 10.22
CA ARG A 107 -8.60 12.53 11.15
C ARG A 107 -7.55 11.63 10.51
N PHE A 108 -7.96 10.67 9.69
CA PHE A 108 -7.05 9.83 8.90
C PHE A 108 -6.18 10.70 7.99
N VAL A 109 -6.80 11.53 7.15
CA VAL A 109 -6.10 12.40 6.20
C VAL A 109 -5.15 13.34 6.94
N TYR A 110 -5.63 14.02 7.98
CA TYR A 110 -4.81 14.94 8.77
C TYR A 110 -3.56 14.25 9.37
N GLY A 111 -3.74 13.10 10.01
CA GLY A 111 -2.65 12.37 10.64
C GLY A 111 -1.63 11.84 9.63
N PHE A 112 -2.10 11.29 8.50
CA PHE A 112 -1.21 10.79 7.46
C PHE A 112 -0.55 11.90 6.67
N ASP A 113 -1.21 13.01 6.36
CA ASP A 113 -0.58 14.18 5.71
C ASP A 113 0.60 14.69 6.54
N SER A 114 0.39 14.86 7.84
CA SER A 114 1.46 15.27 8.77
C SER A 114 2.61 14.25 8.83
N LEU A 115 2.30 12.95 8.73
CA LEU A 115 3.31 11.90 8.72
C LEU A 115 4.15 11.92 7.44
N ILE A 116 3.51 12.03 6.28
CA ILE A 116 4.16 11.83 4.97
C ILE A 116 4.83 13.10 4.42
N GLN A 117 4.44 14.30 4.89
CA GLN A 117 4.87 15.58 4.32
C GLN A 117 6.39 15.66 4.14
N VAL A 118 7.18 15.30 5.16
CA VAL A 118 8.64 15.39 5.10
C VAL A 118 9.24 14.43 4.08
N TYR A 119 8.62 13.27 3.87
CA TYR A 119 9.08 12.28 2.89
C TYR A 119 8.69 12.72 1.49
N GLN A 120 7.48 13.27 1.32
CA GLN A 120 6.98 13.79 0.05
C GLN A 120 7.84 14.95 -0.48
N THR A 121 8.34 15.82 0.40
CA THR A 121 9.19 16.96 -0.02
C THR A 121 10.68 16.61 -0.16
N THR A 122 11.13 15.48 0.38
CA THR A 122 12.57 15.16 0.45
C THR A 122 12.97 14.01 -0.47
N PHE A 123 12.16 12.97 -0.60
CA PHE A 123 12.52 11.80 -1.41
C PHE A 123 12.39 12.06 -2.91
N SER A 124 13.19 11.33 -3.70
CA SER A 124 12.89 11.11 -5.12
C SER A 124 11.52 10.45 -5.25
N GLU A 125 10.90 10.57 -6.43
CA GLU A 125 9.60 9.94 -6.68
C GLU A 125 9.63 8.43 -6.44
N ASN A 126 10.68 7.74 -6.88
CA ASN A 126 10.85 6.30 -6.67
C ASN A 126 10.94 5.94 -5.18
N ASN A 127 11.80 6.63 -4.42
CA ASN A 127 11.97 6.37 -2.99
C ASN A 127 10.72 6.73 -2.17
N TYR A 128 10.02 7.79 -2.55
CA TYR A 128 8.76 8.17 -1.93
C TYR A 128 7.68 7.11 -2.18
N ASN A 129 7.53 6.60 -3.41
CA ASN A 129 6.59 5.52 -3.71
C ASN A 129 6.92 4.23 -2.93
N GLN A 130 8.20 3.85 -2.79
CA GLN A 130 8.61 2.70 -1.97
C GLN A 130 8.24 2.89 -0.49
N MET A 131 8.50 4.06 0.08
CA MET A 131 8.08 4.40 1.45
C MET A 131 6.55 4.32 1.60
N MET A 132 5.81 4.89 0.65
CA MET A 132 4.34 4.88 0.65
C MET A 132 3.77 3.45 0.54
N MET A 133 4.41 2.55 -0.22
CA MET A 133 4.01 1.14 -0.28
C MET A 133 4.15 0.45 1.08
N HIS A 134 5.25 0.67 1.81
CA HIS A 134 5.40 0.13 3.17
C HIS A 134 4.35 0.68 4.15
N ILE A 135 4.04 1.98 4.06
CA ILE A 135 2.97 2.60 4.85
C ILE A 135 1.64 1.93 4.54
N LEU A 136 1.29 1.82 3.26
CA LEU A 136 0.04 1.25 2.80
C LEU A 136 -0.12 -0.21 3.27
N GLU A 137 0.90 -1.04 3.10
CA GLU A 137 0.89 -2.44 3.53
C GLU A 137 0.62 -2.57 5.03
N LEU A 138 1.28 -1.76 5.85
CA LEU A 138 1.03 -1.80 7.29
C LEU A 138 -0.37 -1.28 7.64
N VAL A 139 -0.83 -0.20 6.98
CA VAL A 139 -2.18 0.33 7.18
C VAL A 139 -3.23 -0.71 6.86
N THR A 140 -3.15 -1.39 5.72
CA THR A 140 -4.15 -2.39 5.34
C THR A 140 -4.15 -3.59 6.29
N ILE A 141 -2.98 -4.08 6.71
CA ILE A 141 -2.87 -5.17 7.70
C ILE A 141 -3.49 -4.76 9.05
N MET A 142 -3.16 -3.58 9.55
CA MET A 142 -3.70 -3.09 10.82
C MET A 142 -5.19 -2.85 10.75
N TRP A 143 -5.67 -2.29 9.64
CA TRP A 143 -7.07 -2.01 9.42
C TRP A 143 -7.89 -3.29 9.33
N GLU A 144 -7.41 -4.28 8.57
CA GLU A 144 -8.03 -5.60 8.48
C GLU A 144 -8.18 -6.24 9.86
N LYS A 145 -7.12 -6.21 10.68
CA LYS A 145 -7.17 -6.69 12.06
C LYS A 145 -8.22 -5.98 12.90
N THR A 146 -8.36 -4.67 12.76
CA THR A 146 -9.39 -3.89 13.45
C THR A 146 -10.79 -4.31 13.01
N VAL A 147 -11.02 -4.48 11.71
CA VAL A 147 -12.31 -4.91 11.17
C VAL A 147 -12.71 -6.28 11.73
N PHE A 148 -11.79 -7.24 11.78
CA PHE A 148 -12.04 -8.56 12.37
C PHE A 148 -12.37 -8.56 13.89
N GLY A 149 -12.09 -7.46 14.59
CA GLY A 149 -12.44 -7.27 16.00
C GLY A 149 -13.64 -6.36 16.21
N THR A 150 -14.29 -5.90 15.14
CA THR A 150 -15.38 -4.93 15.16
C THR A 150 -16.69 -5.61 14.83
N LYS A 151 -17.79 -5.16 15.47
CA LYS A 151 -19.15 -5.60 15.15
C LYS A 151 -19.80 -4.67 14.14
N PHE A 152 -20.62 -5.24 13.25
CA PHE A 152 -21.32 -4.49 12.21
C PHE A 152 -22.83 -4.73 12.25
N ASN A 153 -23.58 -3.71 11.84
CA ASN A 153 -24.92 -3.88 11.28
C ASN A 153 -24.94 -3.28 9.86
N GLN A 154 -26.08 -3.34 9.16
CA GLN A 154 -26.16 -2.89 7.77
C GLN A 154 -25.67 -1.44 7.56
N LEU A 155 -26.10 -0.52 8.43
CA LEU A 155 -25.66 0.88 8.39
C LEU A 155 -24.15 1.01 8.66
N GLY A 156 -23.62 0.21 9.58
CA GLY A 156 -22.18 0.09 9.82
C GLY A 156 -21.39 -0.44 8.63
N ALA A 157 -21.90 -1.45 7.94
CA ALA A 157 -21.25 -2.01 6.74
C ALA A 157 -21.19 -0.97 5.61
N LEU A 158 -22.28 -0.21 5.41
CA LEU A 158 -22.33 0.91 4.47
C LEU A 158 -21.35 2.03 4.87
N ARG A 159 -21.24 2.30 6.18
CA ARG A 159 -20.28 3.29 6.68
C ARG A 159 -18.84 2.83 6.45
N PHE A 160 -18.52 1.58 6.79
CA PHE A 160 -17.19 1.04 6.55
C PHE A 160 -16.79 1.10 5.08
N ASP A 161 -17.71 0.81 4.16
CA ASP A 161 -17.47 0.94 2.72
C ASP A 161 -17.08 2.39 2.33
N LYS A 162 -17.77 3.40 2.89
CA LYS A 162 -17.43 4.82 2.68
C LYS A 162 -16.06 5.16 3.22
N ASP A 163 -15.74 4.72 4.45
CA ASP A 163 -14.43 4.93 5.07
C ASP A 163 -13.31 4.29 4.21
N LEU A 164 -13.54 3.06 3.72
CA LEU A 164 -12.64 2.35 2.80
C LEU A 164 -12.40 3.13 1.51
N ARG A 165 -13.46 3.65 0.88
CA ARG A 165 -13.34 4.48 -0.31
C ARG A 165 -12.59 5.78 -0.03
N ALA A 166 -12.82 6.43 1.11
CA ALA A 166 -12.12 7.66 1.48
C ALA A 166 -10.60 7.44 1.62
N VAL A 167 -10.18 6.35 2.26
CA VAL A 167 -8.76 5.99 2.38
C VAL A 167 -8.16 5.63 1.01
N ASN A 168 -8.89 4.89 0.19
CA ASN A 168 -8.44 4.53 -1.16
C ASN A 168 -8.24 5.78 -2.04
N ASN A 169 -9.12 6.77 -1.90
CA ASN A 169 -9.01 8.07 -2.57
C ASN A 169 -7.82 8.87 -2.03
N TYR A 170 -7.59 8.87 -0.72
CA TYR A 170 -6.42 9.51 -0.13
C TYR A 170 -5.12 8.96 -0.75
N PHE A 171 -4.91 7.65 -0.76
CA PHE A 171 -3.71 7.06 -1.38
C PHE A 171 -3.63 7.37 -2.88
N SER A 172 -4.74 7.47 -3.61
CA SER A 172 -4.75 7.91 -5.01
C SER A 172 -4.22 9.33 -5.22
N THR A 173 -4.45 10.23 -4.27
CA THR A 173 -3.90 11.59 -4.35
C THR A 173 -2.42 11.65 -3.98
N LYS A 174 -1.91 10.63 -3.28
CA LYS A 174 -0.55 10.62 -2.73
C LYS A 174 0.41 9.70 -3.46
N MET A 175 -0.07 8.77 -4.28
CA MET A 175 0.74 7.77 -4.98
C MET A 175 0.43 7.80 -6.47
N GLN A 176 1.48 7.74 -7.29
CA GLN A 176 1.34 7.59 -8.75
C GLN A 176 1.38 6.11 -9.18
N TRP A 177 2.07 5.28 -8.38
CA TRP A 177 2.26 3.87 -8.72
C TRP A 177 1.02 3.03 -8.42
N PRO A 178 0.80 1.91 -9.14
CA PRO A 178 -0.30 1.01 -8.86
C PRO A 178 -0.21 0.42 -7.44
N PHE A 179 -1.26 0.64 -6.64
CA PHE A 179 -1.32 0.16 -5.25
C PHE A 179 -2.64 -0.55 -4.90
N ARG A 180 -3.61 -0.55 -5.82
CA ARG A 180 -5.00 -1.01 -5.58
C ARG A 180 -5.07 -2.46 -5.10
N ASP A 181 -4.10 -3.27 -5.48
CA ASP A 181 -4.04 -4.69 -5.09
C ASP A 181 -3.82 -4.87 -3.57
N ARG A 182 -3.24 -3.88 -2.88
CA ARG A 182 -3.08 -3.89 -1.42
C ARG A 182 -4.40 -3.70 -0.68
N PHE A 183 -5.41 -3.12 -1.32
CA PHE A 183 -6.76 -2.97 -0.78
C PHE A 183 -7.69 -4.15 -1.10
N THR A 184 -7.31 -5.06 -1.99
CA THR A 184 -8.22 -6.13 -2.48
C THR A 184 -8.88 -6.92 -1.36
N ARG A 185 -8.13 -7.28 -0.31
CA ARG A 185 -8.70 -8.01 0.84
C ARG A 185 -9.73 -7.18 1.60
N LEU A 186 -9.44 -5.91 1.90
CA LEU A 186 -10.38 -5.00 2.54
C LEU A 186 -11.62 -4.74 1.67
N SER A 187 -11.46 -4.61 0.35
CA SER A 187 -12.60 -4.49 -0.57
C SER A 187 -13.49 -5.74 -0.54
N GLN A 188 -12.88 -6.93 -0.55
CA GLN A 188 -13.61 -8.19 -0.42
C GLN A 188 -14.33 -8.31 0.94
N ILE A 189 -13.70 -7.84 2.01
CA ILE A 189 -14.34 -7.77 3.34
C ILE A 189 -15.53 -6.80 3.31
N SER A 190 -15.39 -5.61 2.72
CA SER A 190 -16.49 -4.65 2.55
C SER A 190 -17.67 -5.27 1.78
N THR A 191 -17.39 -5.99 0.68
CA THR A 191 -18.42 -6.70 -0.08
C THR A 191 -19.15 -7.73 0.77
N LEU A 192 -18.43 -8.54 1.56
CA LEU A 192 -19.03 -9.55 2.43
C LEU A 192 -19.86 -8.95 3.58
N LEU A 193 -19.43 -7.82 4.14
CA LEU A 193 -20.18 -7.12 5.19
C LEU A 193 -21.49 -6.51 4.69
N ASN A 194 -21.59 -6.21 3.39
CA ASN A 194 -22.76 -5.58 2.77
C ASN A 194 -23.72 -6.58 2.11
N LEU A 195 -23.55 -7.90 2.33
CA LEU A 195 -24.51 -8.91 1.82
C LEU A 195 -25.86 -8.75 2.53
N GLU A 196 -26.96 -8.79 1.78
CA GLU A 196 -28.31 -8.70 2.37
C GLU A 196 -28.71 -10.01 3.05
N SER A 197 -28.15 -11.13 2.58
CA SER A 197 -28.37 -12.45 3.17
C SER A 197 -27.13 -13.35 3.06
N LEU A 198 -26.96 -14.26 4.02
CA LEU A 198 -25.87 -15.26 3.98
C LEU A 198 -25.93 -16.16 2.73
N SER A 199 -27.10 -16.31 2.10
CA SER A 199 -27.29 -17.05 0.85
C SER A 199 -26.59 -16.40 -0.35
N GLU A 200 -26.43 -15.07 -0.37
CA GLU A 200 -25.75 -14.36 -1.48
C GLU A 200 -24.28 -14.74 -1.60
N ILE A 201 -23.66 -15.27 -0.54
CA ILE A 201 -22.28 -15.73 -0.60
C ILE A 201 -22.06 -16.78 -1.70
N TYR A 202 -23.09 -17.59 -2.02
CA TYR A 202 -23.03 -18.60 -3.07
C TYR A 202 -23.03 -18.00 -4.49
N ASP A 203 -23.53 -16.77 -4.66
CA ASP A 203 -23.49 -16.08 -5.95
C ASP A 203 -22.09 -15.57 -6.28
N PHE A 204 -21.27 -15.31 -5.24
CA PHE A 204 -19.90 -14.81 -5.39
C PHE A 204 -18.81 -15.86 -5.15
N TRP A 205 -19.11 -16.97 -4.47
CA TRP A 205 -18.13 -17.96 -4.03
C TRP A 205 -18.40 -19.36 -4.61
N GLY A 206 -17.42 -19.93 -5.31
CA GLY A 206 -17.48 -21.31 -5.84
C GLY A 206 -17.53 -21.39 -7.37
N SER A 207 -17.54 -22.62 -7.90
CA SER A 207 -17.46 -22.94 -9.33
C SER A 207 -18.74 -22.62 -10.14
N THR A 208 -19.77 -22.10 -9.48
CA THR A 208 -21.10 -21.80 -10.05
C THR A 208 -21.40 -20.30 -10.07
N THR A 209 -20.37 -19.45 -10.03
CA THR A 209 -20.53 -18.00 -10.21
C THR A 209 -21.14 -17.73 -11.58
N LYS A 210 -22.38 -17.22 -11.61
CA LYS A 210 -23.07 -16.81 -12.85
C LYS A 210 -22.50 -15.51 -13.44
N SER A 211 -21.44 -14.95 -12.83
CA SER A 211 -20.80 -13.72 -13.27
C SER A 211 -19.84 -13.97 -14.42
N SER A 212 -19.92 -13.16 -15.48
CA SER A 212 -19.00 -13.16 -16.62
C SER A 212 -17.53 -12.88 -16.26
N ASN A 213 -17.26 -12.35 -15.05
CA ASN A 213 -15.93 -12.18 -14.47
C ASN A 213 -15.94 -12.67 -13.01
N PRO A 214 -15.49 -13.91 -12.73
CA PRO A 214 -15.46 -14.44 -11.38
C PRO A 214 -14.48 -13.66 -10.48
N ILE A 215 -14.93 -13.34 -9.26
CA ILE A 215 -14.09 -12.66 -8.26
C ILE A 215 -12.92 -13.58 -7.89
N THR A 216 -11.69 -13.10 -8.05
CA THR A 216 -10.50 -13.79 -7.54
C THR A 216 -10.36 -13.51 -6.04
N TRP A 217 -10.95 -14.37 -5.23
CA TRP A 217 -10.90 -14.25 -3.77
C TRP A 217 -9.49 -14.39 -3.22
N ARG A 218 -9.08 -13.43 -2.37
CA ARG A 218 -7.85 -13.47 -1.57
C ARG A 218 -8.11 -13.85 -0.12
N LEU A 219 -9.37 -13.88 0.29
CA LEU A 219 -9.80 -14.43 1.57
C LEU A 219 -9.89 -15.95 1.47
N THR A 220 -9.61 -16.63 2.57
CA THR A 220 -9.93 -18.06 2.74
C THR A 220 -11.41 -18.23 3.08
N VAL A 221 -11.95 -19.45 2.90
CA VAL A 221 -13.33 -19.78 3.29
C VAL A 221 -13.58 -19.47 4.77
N THR A 222 -12.61 -19.78 5.64
CA THR A 222 -12.71 -19.54 7.08
C THR A 222 -12.77 -18.04 7.39
N GLU A 223 -11.95 -17.23 6.71
CA GLU A 223 -12.00 -15.77 6.84
C GLU A 223 -13.32 -15.20 6.35
N ALA A 224 -13.82 -15.65 5.19
CA ALA A 224 -15.08 -15.17 4.63
C ALA A 224 -16.27 -15.49 5.56
N LYS A 225 -16.33 -16.72 6.11
CA LYS A 225 -17.34 -17.10 7.11
C LYS A 225 -17.24 -16.26 8.38
N LYS A 226 -16.01 -15.94 8.82
CA LYS A 226 -15.80 -15.08 9.99
C LYS A 226 -16.32 -13.67 9.72
N VAL A 227 -16.03 -13.10 8.55
CA VAL A 227 -16.51 -11.75 8.14
C VAL A 227 -18.04 -11.71 8.08
N ALA A 228 -18.67 -12.73 7.51
CA ALA A 228 -20.13 -12.83 7.42
C ALA A 228 -20.83 -12.97 8.79
N GLY A 229 -20.08 -13.25 9.87
CA GLY A 229 -20.60 -13.30 11.24
C GLY A 229 -20.19 -12.12 12.12
N LEU A 230 -19.56 -11.07 11.55
CA LEU A 230 -19.20 -9.84 12.26
C LEU A 230 -20.41 -8.90 12.43
#